data_AF-A0A453L1K2-F1
#
_entry.id   AF-A0A453L1K2-F1
#
_cell.length_a   1.000
_cell.length_b   1.000
_cell.length_c   1.000
_cell.angle_alpha   90.00
_cell.angle_beta   90.00
_cell.angle_gamma   90.00
#
_symmetry.space_group_name_H-M   'P 1'
#
loop_
_entity.id
_entity.type
_entity.pdbx_description
1 polymer ?
#
loop_
_entity_poly.entity_id
_entity_poly.type
_entity_poly.pdbx_seq_one_letter_code
_entity_poly.pdbx_strand_id
1 'polypeptide(L)'
;MVRRWIRFLGKEEALKLMNWNNSDPYFSLRVNTTNGYTRDDLVNRLEDLQVHYEKSIMDEFVRIREGMQAVLQAGLLKEGMCAVQDESAGFVVSVVDPQPGETIMDCCAAPGGKTLFMASRLAGQGKVSALDINKGRLRILMEAAKCHNLDDIITDIHGDLRLYAT
;
A
#
# COMPACT_ATOMS: atom_id res chain seq x y z
N MET A 1 -26.21 7.58 -3.35
CA MET A 1 -24.98 8.11 -2.72
C MET A 1 -25.13 9.58 -2.31
N VAL A 2 -25.37 10.52 -3.25
CA VAL A 2 -25.48 11.98 -2.99
C VAL A 2 -26.43 12.34 -1.84
N ARG A 3 -27.67 11.82 -1.83
CA ARG A 3 -28.64 12.06 -0.73
C ARG A 3 -28.09 11.67 0.64
N ARG A 4 -27.26 10.62 0.72
CA ARG A 4 -26.64 10.14 1.96
C ARG A 4 -25.56 11.12 2.42
N TRP A 5 -24.73 11.63 1.52
CA TRP A 5 -23.69 12.61 1.84
C TRP A 5 -24.27 13.95 2.28
N ILE A 6 -25.29 14.47 1.59
CA ILE A 6 -25.98 15.70 2.00
C ILE A 6 -26.57 15.54 3.40
N ARG A 7 -27.14 14.37 3.72
CA ARG A 7 -27.71 14.08 5.05
C ARG A 7 -26.66 14.07 6.16
N PHE A 8 -25.46 13.53 5.93
CA PHE A 8 -24.44 13.38 6.98
C PHE A 8 -23.48 14.57 7.10
N LEU A 9 -23.15 15.22 5.99
CA LEU A 9 -22.12 16.28 5.94
C LEU A 9 -22.73 17.68 5.74
N GLY A 10 -24.00 17.76 5.34
CA GLY A 10 -24.60 19.00 4.84
C GLY A 10 -24.34 19.22 3.35
N LYS A 11 -25.11 20.13 2.74
CA LYS A 11 -25.07 20.35 1.28
C LYS A 11 -23.71 20.87 0.80
N GLU A 12 -23.13 21.84 1.51
CA GLU A 12 -21.88 22.49 1.10
C GLU A 12 -20.70 21.52 1.13
N GLU A 13 -20.51 20.81 2.26
CA GLU A 13 -19.43 19.83 2.39
C GLU A 13 -19.61 18.63 1.45
N ALA A 14 -20.85 18.18 1.22
CA ALA A 14 -21.11 17.16 0.23
C ALA A 14 -20.71 17.61 -1.19
N LEU A 15 -20.94 18.88 -1.56
CA LEU A 15 -20.49 19.44 -2.84
C LEU A 15 -18.96 19.51 -2.93
N LYS A 16 -18.28 19.94 -1.86
CA LYS A 16 -16.80 19.94 -1.80
C LYS A 16 -16.23 18.54 -1.99
N LEU A 17 -16.76 17.55 -1.26
CA LEU A 17 -16.36 16.14 -1.40
C LEU A 17 -16.61 15.60 -2.81
N MET A 18 -17.77 15.90 -3.41
CA MET A 18 -18.08 15.48 -4.77
C MET A 18 -17.15 16.10 -5.81
N ASN A 19 -16.84 17.39 -5.68
CA ASN A 19 -15.91 18.07 -6.58
C ASN A 19 -14.50 17.47 -6.46
N TRP A 20 -14.03 17.21 -5.24
CA TRP A 20 -12.75 16.57 -5.01
C TRP A 20 -12.70 15.13 -5.56
N ASN A 21 -13.75 14.33 -5.31
CA ASN A 21 -13.80 12.93 -5.76
C ASN A 21 -13.94 12.77 -7.29
N ASN A 22 -14.26 13.85 -8.01
CA ASN A 22 -14.29 13.90 -9.48
C ASN A 22 -13.05 14.60 -10.07
N SER A 23 -12.10 15.03 -9.24
CA SER A 23 -10.82 15.57 -9.72
C SER A 23 -9.86 14.45 -10.10
N ASP A 24 -8.85 14.77 -10.92
CA ASP A 24 -7.86 13.79 -11.33
C ASP A 24 -7.10 13.23 -10.12
N PRO A 25 -7.04 11.89 -9.97
CA PRO A 25 -6.34 11.28 -8.86
C PRO A 25 -4.82 11.39 -9.08
N TYR A 26 -4.08 11.34 -7.97
CA TYR A 26 -2.67 11.04 -8.00
C TYR A 26 -2.46 9.55 -7.71
N PHE A 27 -1.34 9.01 -8.19
CA PHE A 27 -0.81 7.74 -7.68
C PHE A 27 0.15 8.03 -6.54
N SER A 28 0.12 7.18 -5.53
CA SER A 28 1.13 7.20 -4.47
C SER A 28 1.98 5.94 -4.55
N LEU A 29 3.29 6.13 -4.45
CA LEU A 29 4.31 5.10 -4.54
C LEU A 29 5.00 5.01 -3.18
N ARG A 30 5.00 3.82 -2.58
CA ARG A 30 5.75 3.51 -1.37
C ARG A 30 7.07 2.85 -1.77
N VAL A 31 8.20 3.41 -1.35
CA VAL A 31 9.50 2.77 -1.53
C VAL A 31 9.60 1.46 -0.73
N ASN A 32 10.34 0.50 -1.26
CA ASN A 32 10.61 -0.76 -0.60
C ASN A 32 11.94 -0.72 0.18
N THR A 33 11.86 -0.34 1.46
CA THR A 33 13.03 -0.29 2.34
C THR A 33 13.62 -1.67 2.64
N THR A 34 12.84 -2.76 2.53
CA THR A 34 13.33 -4.13 2.74
C THR A 34 14.37 -4.52 1.68
N ASN A 35 14.23 -4.03 0.45
CA ASN A 35 15.23 -4.25 -0.61
C ASN A 35 16.40 -3.24 -0.54
N GLY A 36 16.47 -2.43 0.50
CA GLY A 36 17.54 -1.44 0.71
C GLY A 36 17.35 -0.11 -0.03
N TYR A 37 16.19 0.11 -0.67
CA TYR A 37 15.89 1.38 -1.33
C TYR A 37 15.42 2.44 -0.35
N THR A 38 15.79 3.69 -0.63
CA THR A 38 15.37 4.88 0.11
C THR A 38 14.45 5.75 -0.74
N ARG A 39 13.70 6.67 -0.09
CA ARG A 39 12.89 7.66 -0.82
C ARG A 39 13.71 8.45 -1.82
N ASP A 40 14.96 8.78 -1.48
CA ASP A 40 15.84 9.53 -2.35
C ASP A 40 16.26 8.72 -3.59
N ASP A 41 16.47 7.40 -3.45
CA ASP A 41 16.70 6.53 -4.61
C ASP A 41 15.50 6.55 -5.57
N LEU A 42 14.28 6.44 -5.02
CA LEU A 42 13.05 6.50 -5.82
C LEU A 42 12.91 7.86 -6.51
N VAL A 43 13.18 8.95 -5.79
CA VAL A 43 13.16 10.31 -6.34
C VAL A 43 14.16 10.47 -7.49
N ASN A 44 15.42 10.08 -7.30
CA ASN A 44 16.44 10.14 -8.34
C ASN A 44 15.98 9.38 -9.58
N ARG A 45 15.35 8.22 -9.40
CA ARG A 45 14.83 7.43 -10.52
C ARG A 45 13.65 8.10 -11.22
N LEU A 46 12.77 8.79 -10.49
CA LEU A 46 11.69 9.57 -11.10
C LEU A 46 12.22 10.77 -11.89
N GLU A 47 13.30 11.41 -11.41
CA GLU A 47 13.97 12.51 -12.12
C GLU A 47 14.63 12.03 -13.43
N ASP A 48 15.32 10.89 -13.42
CA ASP A 48 15.86 10.26 -14.63
C ASP A 48 14.78 9.98 -15.68
N LEU A 49 13.59 9.56 -15.22
CA LEU A 49 12.43 9.26 -16.05
C LEU A 49 11.64 10.51 -16.44
N GLN A 50 12.06 11.69 -15.98
CA GLN A 50 11.38 12.98 -16.19
C GLN A 50 9.92 12.97 -15.69
N VAL A 51 9.66 12.22 -14.62
CA VAL A 51 8.34 12.13 -13.98
C VAL A 51 8.27 13.14 -12.84
N HIS A 52 7.33 14.09 -12.95
CA HIS A 52 7.08 15.04 -11.87
C HIS A 52 6.51 14.33 -10.64
N TYR A 53 7.02 14.70 -9.46
CA TYR A 53 6.63 14.09 -8.20
C TYR A 53 6.44 15.12 -7.09
N GLU A 54 5.69 14.75 -6.06
CA GLU A 54 5.52 15.50 -4.82
C GLU A 54 5.89 14.58 -3.64
N LYS A 55 6.73 15.07 -2.72
CA LYS A 55 7.07 14.28 -1.52
C LYS A 55 5.86 14.20 -0.59
N SER A 56 5.60 13.01 -0.05
CA SER A 56 4.60 12.82 0.99
C SER A 56 5.11 13.33 2.34
N ILE A 57 4.17 13.57 3.26
CA ILE A 57 4.45 13.73 4.69
C ILE A 57 4.92 12.43 5.35
N MET A 58 4.65 11.27 4.74
CA MET A 58 5.22 9.99 5.14
C MET A 58 6.55 9.78 4.41
N ASP A 59 7.60 9.44 5.14
CA ASP A 59 8.95 9.41 4.58
C ASP A 59 9.18 8.34 3.53
N GLU A 60 8.37 7.29 3.50
CA GLU A 60 8.46 6.22 2.51
C GLU A 60 7.65 6.48 1.24
N PHE A 61 6.92 7.60 1.15
CA PHE A 61 5.95 7.82 0.07
C PHE A 61 6.30 9.02 -0.82
N VAL A 62 5.95 8.87 -2.10
CA VAL A 62 6.02 9.90 -3.13
C VAL A 62 4.73 9.86 -3.96
N ARG A 63 4.18 11.03 -4.29
CA ARG A 63 2.99 11.16 -5.15
C ARG A 63 3.40 11.54 -6.56
N ILE A 64 2.72 10.98 -7.55
CA ILE A 64 2.82 11.37 -8.96
C ILE A 64 1.42 11.59 -9.53
N ARG A 65 1.24 12.66 -10.30
CA ARG A 65 -0.03 12.94 -11.00
C ARG A 65 -0.03 12.34 -12.41
N GLU A 66 1.13 12.31 -13.03
CA GLU A 66 1.36 11.86 -14.39
C GLU A 66 2.61 10.96 -14.43
N GLY A 67 2.85 10.30 -15.56
CA GLY A 67 4.08 9.51 -15.74
C GLY A 67 4.08 8.10 -15.12
N MET A 68 2.95 7.62 -14.57
CA MET A 68 2.83 6.24 -14.05
C MET A 68 3.21 5.19 -15.11
N GLN A 69 2.90 5.43 -16.39
CA GLN A 69 3.29 4.53 -17.48
C GLN A 69 4.82 4.42 -17.63
N ALA A 70 5.56 5.52 -17.44
CA ALA A 70 7.02 5.50 -17.47
C ALA A 70 7.58 4.70 -16.29
N VAL A 71 7.01 4.86 -15.09
CA VAL A 71 7.34 4.05 -13.90
C VAL A 71 7.14 2.55 -14.16
N LEU A 72 6.03 2.18 -14.80
CA LEU A 72 5.75 0.78 -15.16
C LEU A 72 6.72 0.22 -16.20
N GLN A 73 7.02 0.99 -17.25
CA GLN A 73 7.92 0.58 -18.33
C GLN A 73 9.37 0.47 -17.86
N ALA A 74 9.78 1.36 -16.97
CA ALA A 74 11.09 1.35 -16.36
C ALA A 74 11.28 0.24 -15.30
N GLY A 75 10.24 -0.54 -15.01
CA GLY A 75 10.37 -1.75 -14.20
C GLY A 75 10.34 -1.53 -12.68
N LEU A 76 10.20 -0.30 -12.19
CA LEU A 76 10.35 0.04 -10.75
C LEU A 76 9.48 -0.82 -9.82
N LEU A 77 8.25 -1.16 -10.22
CA LEU A 77 7.39 -2.05 -9.44
C LEU A 77 7.80 -3.53 -9.56
N LYS A 78 8.25 -3.97 -10.74
CA LYS A 78 8.62 -5.36 -11.01
C LYS A 78 9.94 -5.74 -10.35
N GLU A 79 10.83 -4.76 -10.22
CA GLU A 79 12.13 -4.87 -9.55
C GLU A 79 12.00 -4.74 -8.03
N GLY A 80 10.79 -4.46 -7.52
CA GLY A 80 10.53 -4.32 -6.10
C GLY A 80 11.16 -3.07 -5.50
N MET A 81 11.41 -2.02 -6.30
CA MET A 81 11.91 -0.73 -5.82
C MET A 81 10.82 0.03 -5.05
N CYS A 82 9.59 -0.03 -5.56
CA CYS A 82 8.43 0.58 -4.93
C CYS A 82 7.15 -0.23 -5.21
N ALA A 83 6.09 0.10 -4.49
CA ALA A 83 4.75 -0.42 -4.70
C ALA A 83 3.75 0.73 -4.85
N VAL A 84 2.73 0.56 -5.67
CA VAL A 84 1.60 1.50 -5.71
C VAL A 84 0.77 1.28 -4.44
N GLN A 85 0.72 2.29 -3.58
CA GLN A 85 -0.05 2.25 -2.34
C GLN A 85 -0.45 3.65 -1.92
N ASP A 86 -1.71 3.83 -1.57
CA ASP A 86 -2.22 5.10 -1.02
C ASP A 86 -1.63 5.38 0.37
N GLU A 87 -1.25 6.64 0.63
CA GLU A 87 -0.70 7.07 1.92
C GLU A 87 -1.67 6.87 3.09
N SER A 88 -2.98 6.95 2.87
CA SER A 88 -3.97 6.64 3.90
C SER A 88 -3.83 5.20 4.39
N ALA A 89 -3.46 4.27 3.51
CA ALA A 89 -3.15 2.90 3.90
C ALA A 89 -1.82 2.81 4.68
N GLY A 90 -0.86 3.69 4.39
CA GLY A 90 0.37 3.82 5.17
C GLY A 90 0.13 4.34 6.58
N PHE A 91 -0.77 5.32 6.75
CA PHE A 91 -1.16 5.81 8.07
C PHE A 91 -1.79 4.73 8.93
N VAL A 92 -2.63 3.86 8.35
CA VAL A 92 -3.19 2.71 9.09
C VAL A 92 -2.07 1.84 9.67
N VAL A 93 -1.00 1.59 8.90
CA VAL A 93 0.14 0.79 9.37
C VAL A 93 0.93 1.54 10.44
N SER A 94 1.03 2.86 10.34
CA SER A 94 1.67 3.69 11.38
C SER A 94 0.88 3.67 12.69
N VAL A 95 -0.45 3.51 12.63
CA VAL A 95 -1.30 3.36 13.83
C VAL A 95 -1.18 1.97 14.44
N VAL A 96 -1.04 0.93 13.61
CA VAL A 96 -0.77 -0.44 14.09
C VAL A 96 0.60 -0.53 14.76
N ASP A 97 1.57 0.25 14.27
CA ASP A 97 2.96 0.33 14.75
C ASP A 97 3.65 -1.05 14.94
N PRO A 98 3.76 -1.89 13.88
CA PRO A 98 4.37 -3.21 13.97
C PRO A 98 5.79 -3.19 14.53
N GLN A 99 6.05 -3.97 15.57
CA GLN A 99 7.38 -4.10 16.18
C GLN A 99 8.07 -5.43 15.81
N PRO A 100 9.40 -5.45 15.62
CA PRO A 100 10.15 -6.68 15.41
C PRO A 100 9.85 -7.75 16.49
N GLY A 101 9.57 -8.96 16.03
CA GLY A 101 9.22 -10.12 16.87
C GLY A 101 7.72 -10.34 17.05
N GLU A 102 6.86 -9.40 16.67
CA GLU A 102 5.41 -9.54 16.79
C GLU A 102 4.82 -10.53 15.78
N THR A 103 3.64 -11.07 16.14
CA THR A 103 2.80 -11.85 15.24
C THR A 103 1.54 -11.07 14.94
N ILE A 104 1.32 -10.75 13.66
CA ILE A 104 0.24 -9.89 13.19
C ILE A 104 -0.71 -10.70 12.32
N MET A 105 -2.02 -10.44 12.45
CA MET A 105 -3.04 -11.03 11.58
C MET A 105 -3.73 -9.92 10.77
N ASP A 106 -3.59 -10.00 9.45
CA ASP A 106 -4.33 -9.16 8.51
C ASP A 106 -5.54 -9.96 7.99
N CYS A 107 -6.72 -9.61 8.48
CA CYS A 107 -7.94 -10.39 8.27
C CYS A 107 -8.64 -10.16 6.92
N CYS A 108 -8.19 -9.18 6.14
CA CYS A 108 -8.71 -8.83 4.82
C CYS A 108 -7.54 -8.41 3.92
N ALA A 109 -6.55 -9.29 3.82
CA ALA A 109 -5.20 -8.93 3.41
C ALA A 109 -5.08 -8.58 1.92
N ALA A 110 -5.81 -9.25 1.04
CA ALA A 110 -5.51 -9.17 -0.39
C ALA A 110 -6.00 -7.86 -1.03
N PRO A 111 -5.23 -7.21 -1.93
CA PRO A 111 -4.03 -7.72 -2.61
C PRO A 111 -2.70 -7.47 -1.86
N GLY A 112 -2.72 -6.97 -0.63
CA GLY A 112 -1.56 -7.09 0.27
C GLY A 112 -0.78 -5.82 0.63
N GLY A 113 -1.17 -4.63 0.15
CA GLY A 113 -0.36 -3.42 0.38
C GLY A 113 -0.05 -3.12 1.86
N LYS A 114 -1.04 -3.29 2.75
CA LYS A 114 -0.87 -3.13 4.21
C LYS A 114 -0.09 -4.29 4.80
N THR A 115 -0.43 -5.52 4.43
CA THR A 115 0.31 -6.73 4.83
C THR A 115 1.80 -6.60 4.55
N LEU A 116 2.17 -6.22 3.32
CA LEU A 116 3.55 -6.00 2.91
C LEU A 116 4.21 -4.87 3.70
N PHE A 117 3.47 -3.80 4.01
CA PHE A 117 4.03 -2.71 4.80
C PHE A 117 4.29 -3.15 6.25
N MET A 118 3.32 -3.86 6.85
CA MET A 118 3.47 -4.35 8.22
C MET A 118 4.64 -5.32 8.30
N ALA A 119 4.74 -6.24 7.34
CA ALA A 119 5.85 -7.18 7.23
C ALA A 119 7.21 -6.45 7.08
N SER A 120 7.30 -5.39 6.28
CA SER A 120 8.56 -4.64 6.14
C SER A 120 8.99 -3.95 7.45
N ARG A 121 8.05 -3.57 8.32
CA ARG A 121 8.34 -2.97 9.64
C ARG A 121 8.85 -3.99 10.67
N LEU A 122 8.52 -5.26 10.51
CA LEU A 122 8.99 -6.35 11.37
C LEU A 122 10.51 -6.64 11.22
N ALA A 123 11.18 -6.06 10.22
CA ALA A 123 12.62 -6.19 9.99
C ALA A 123 13.11 -7.66 9.96
N GLY A 124 12.31 -8.55 9.35
CA GLY A 124 12.61 -9.99 9.26
C GLY A 124 12.40 -10.78 10.56
N GLN A 125 11.89 -10.15 11.62
CA GLN A 125 11.64 -10.78 12.91
C GLN A 125 10.14 -10.77 13.21
N GLY A 126 9.52 -11.94 13.35
CA GLY A 126 8.08 -12.06 13.57
C GLY A 126 7.37 -12.65 12.36
N LYS A 127 6.03 -12.54 12.34
CA LYS A 127 5.19 -13.17 11.31
C LYS A 127 3.94 -12.33 11.01
N VAL A 128 3.49 -12.37 9.76
CA VAL A 128 2.21 -11.81 9.33
C VAL A 128 1.35 -12.91 8.71
N SER A 129 0.21 -13.21 9.31
CA SER A 129 -0.82 -14.08 8.74
C SER A 129 -1.80 -13.26 7.90
N ALA A 130 -1.85 -13.53 6.60
CA ALA A 130 -2.62 -12.80 5.61
C ALA A 130 -3.87 -13.60 5.20
N LEU A 131 -5.03 -13.28 5.80
CA LEU A 131 -6.29 -13.95 5.52
C LEU A 131 -7.10 -13.20 4.46
N ASP A 132 -7.61 -13.91 3.46
CA ASP A 132 -8.60 -13.39 2.52
C ASP A 132 -9.42 -14.54 1.92
N ILE A 133 -10.68 -14.26 1.58
CA ILE A 133 -11.57 -15.22 0.93
C ILE A 133 -11.23 -15.43 -0.55
N ASN A 134 -10.49 -14.51 -1.17
CA ASN A 134 -10.17 -14.57 -2.58
C ASN A 134 -8.76 -15.15 -2.80
N LYS A 135 -8.69 -16.44 -3.11
CA LYS A 135 -7.44 -17.15 -3.44
C LYS A 135 -6.63 -16.50 -4.58
N GLY A 136 -7.30 -15.95 -5.60
CA GLY A 136 -6.62 -15.28 -6.72
C GLY A 136 -5.89 -14.00 -6.28
N ARG A 137 -6.51 -13.21 -5.40
CA ARG A 137 -5.89 -11.99 -4.84
C ARG A 137 -4.79 -12.32 -3.83
N LEU A 138 -4.91 -13.42 -3.07
CA LEU A 138 -3.81 -13.93 -2.23
C LEU A 138 -2.58 -14.32 -3.05
N ARG A 139 -2.77 -14.90 -4.23
CA ARG A 139 -1.64 -15.19 -5.13
C ARG A 139 -0.86 -13.93 -5.51
N ILE A 140 -1.58 -12.84 -5.82
CA ILE A 140 -0.97 -11.53 -6.13
C ILE A 140 -0.18 -11.01 -4.92
N LEU A 141 -0.73 -11.14 -3.71
CA LEU A 141 -0.04 -10.77 -2.47
C LEU A 141 1.26 -11.55 -2.30
N MET A 142 1.25 -12.87 -2.51
CA MET A 142 2.45 -13.70 -2.35
C MET A 142 3.48 -13.47 -3.46
N GLU A 143 3.06 -13.16 -4.69
CA GLU A 143 3.96 -12.72 -5.77
C GLU A 143 4.66 -11.40 -5.39
N ALA A 144 3.91 -10.44 -4.83
CA ALA A 144 4.48 -9.19 -4.34
C ALA A 144 5.38 -9.39 -3.11
N ALA A 145 5.02 -10.29 -2.19
CA ALA A 145 5.84 -10.62 -1.02
C ALA A 145 7.23 -11.13 -1.44
N LYS A 146 7.29 -12.02 -2.43
CA LYS A 146 8.55 -12.51 -3.01
C LYS A 146 9.38 -11.39 -3.64
N CYS A 147 8.75 -10.54 -4.44
CA CYS A 147 9.41 -9.39 -5.06
C CYS A 147 10.00 -8.42 -4.02
N HIS A 148 9.35 -8.31 -2.86
CA HIS A 148 9.77 -7.47 -1.76
C HIS A 148 10.66 -8.17 -0.71
N ASN A 149 11.05 -9.45 -0.92
CA ASN A 149 11.79 -10.28 0.04
C ASN A 149 11.12 -10.38 1.42
N LEU A 150 9.81 -10.58 1.44
CA LEU A 150 8.97 -10.69 2.64
C LEU A 150 8.23 -12.03 2.73
N ASP A 151 8.42 -12.94 1.77
CA ASP A 151 7.70 -14.22 1.69
C ASP A 151 8.06 -15.20 2.81
N ASP A 152 9.21 -15.03 3.46
CA ASP A 152 9.60 -15.85 4.63
C ASP A 152 8.79 -15.54 5.89
N ILE A 153 8.28 -14.30 6.02
CA ILE A 153 7.55 -13.87 7.22
C ILE A 153 6.04 -13.71 6.99
N ILE A 154 5.58 -13.79 5.74
CA ILE A 154 4.17 -13.71 5.38
C ILE A 154 3.62 -15.12 5.10
N THR A 155 2.51 -15.47 5.73
CA THR A 155 1.79 -16.73 5.46
C THR A 155 0.37 -16.40 5.00
N ASP A 156 -0.04 -16.88 3.82
CA ASP A 156 -1.40 -16.70 3.33
C ASP A 156 -2.37 -17.74 3.90
N ILE A 157 -3.58 -17.29 4.23
CA ILE A 157 -4.67 -18.12 4.74
C ILE A 157 -5.89 -17.87 3.86
N HIS A 158 -6.18 -18.82 2.97
CA HIS A 158 -7.42 -18.79 2.21
C HIS A 158 -8.58 -19.26 3.08
N GLY A 159 -9.45 -18.33 3.46
CA GLY A 159 -10.57 -18.64 4.33
C GLY A 159 -11.50 -17.47 4.56
N ASP A 160 -12.62 -17.79 5.19
CA ASP A 160 -13.58 -16.79 5.65
C ASP A 160 -13.24 -16.41 7.10
N LEU A 161 -13.04 -15.12 7.34
CA LEU A 161 -12.72 -14.58 8.66
C LEU A 161 -13.72 -15.02 9.73
N ARG A 162 -14.99 -15.20 9.36
CA ARG A 162 -16.07 -15.59 10.29
C ARG A 162 -15.84 -16.95 10.93
N LEU A 163 -15.03 -17.81 10.30
CA LEU A 163 -14.67 -19.12 10.85
C LEU A 163 -13.68 -19.03 12.03
N TYR A 164 -13.07 -17.86 12.25
CA TYR A 164 -12.06 -17.62 13.28
C TYR A 164 -12.56 -16.69 14.40
N ALA A 165 -13.80 -16.20 14.31
CA ALA A 165 -14.39 -15.23 15.24
C ALA A 165 -15.33 -15.87 16.28
N THR A 166 -15.28 -17.19 16.44
CA THR A 166 -16.12 -18.00 17.35
C THR A 166 -15.44 -18.30 18.67
#